data_AF-A1TFB7-F1
#
_entry.id   AF-A1TFB7-F1
#
_cell.length_a   1.000
_cell.length_b   1.000
_cell.length_c   1.000
_cell.angle_alpha   90.00
_cell.angle_beta   90.00
_cell.angle_gamma   90.00
#
_symmetry.space_group_name_H-M   'P 1'
#
loop_
_entity.id
_entity.type
_entity.pdbx_description
1 polymer ?
#
loop_
_entity_poly.entity_id
_entity_poly.type
_entity_poly.pdbx_seq_one_letter_code
_entity_poly.pdbx_strand_id
1 'polypeptide(L)'
;MTSQDSVDWQDVLPVDERQRIRDLISDATSADGVAPVGDQVLRELGQQRTRHLVALQDGALRGYLNLAPAGDGAPPMAELVVHPDARRRGIGSAMIRTALSVGGPDTRIWAHGDLEPARATAAALGLSAVRELLQMRRSLADLPTAPPVDGVRFATYAGPQDDAEVLRVNNAAFSWHPEQGGWTEADIAERRDEQWFDPDGFFLAFDEDSGRLLGFHWTKVHSATLGEVYVVGVDTAAQGRGLGGALTLIGLHHLADRLLSSGHDADVMLYVEADNTAAVKTYRRLGFEVVNTDVAYAVEG
;
A
#
# COMPACT_ATOMS: atom_id res chain seq x y z
N MET A 1 -16.19 -25.92 -31.17
CA MET A 1 -16.48 -25.36 -29.85
C MET A 1 -15.98 -23.94 -29.88
N THR A 2 -16.87 -22.95 -29.81
CA THR A 2 -16.49 -21.54 -29.67
C THR A 2 -15.76 -21.37 -28.35
N SER A 3 -14.52 -20.86 -28.34
CA SER A 3 -13.90 -20.47 -27.06
C SER A 3 -14.82 -19.45 -26.42
N GLN A 4 -15.24 -19.72 -25.18
CA GLN A 4 -15.99 -18.74 -24.40
C GLN A 4 -14.99 -17.89 -23.67
N ASP A 5 -14.47 -16.91 -24.40
CA ASP A 5 -13.68 -15.83 -23.83
C ASP A 5 -14.67 -14.81 -23.26
N SER A 6 -14.55 -14.48 -21.98
CA SER A 6 -15.46 -13.53 -21.33
C SER A 6 -14.71 -12.61 -20.36
N VAL A 7 -15.28 -11.42 -20.16
CA VAL A 7 -14.79 -10.40 -19.23
C VAL A 7 -16.01 -9.85 -18.51
N ASP A 8 -16.30 -10.37 -17.32
CA ASP A 8 -17.58 -10.18 -16.64
C ASP A 8 -17.41 -9.65 -15.23
N TRP A 9 -18.32 -8.76 -14.83
CA TRP A 9 -18.38 -8.23 -13.46
C TRP A 9 -19.04 -9.24 -12.51
N GLN A 10 -18.54 -9.26 -11.29
CA GLN A 10 -19.10 -9.98 -10.17
C GLN A 10 -19.11 -9.09 -8.92
N ASP A 11 -20.24 -9.06 -8.23
CA ASP A 11 -20.39 -8.35 -6.95
C ASP A 11 -19.90 -9.21 -5.78
N VAL A 12 -19.95 -10.54 -5.92
CA VAL A 12 -19.55 -11.50 -4.88
C VAL A 12 -18.76 -12.63 -5.52
N LEU A 13 -17.52 -12.82 -5.04
CA LEU A 13 -16.68 -13.93 -5.46
C LEU A 13 -16.97 -15.19 -4.62
N PRO A 14 -17.27 -16.34 -5.23
CA PRO A 14 -17.27 -17.65 -4.56
C PRO A 14 -15.92 -17.98 -3.92
N VAL A 15 -15.91 -18.79 -2.85
CA VAL A 15 -14.68 -19.12 -2.09
C VAL A 15 -13.61 -19.76 -2.96
N ASP A 16 -13.99 -20.67 -3.87
CA ASP A 16 -13.07 -21.30 -4.82
C ASP A 16 -12.48 -20.29 -5.82
N GLU A 17 -13.27 -19.29 -6.23
CA GLU A 17 -12.81 -18.25 -7.14
C GLU A 17 -11.84 -17.28 -6.47
N ARG A 18 -12.09 -16.94 -5.19
CA ARG A 18 -11.13 -16.18 -4.37
C ARG A 18 -9.78 -16.88 -4.30
N GLN A 19 -9.77 -18.20 -4.14
CA GLN A 19 -8.53 -18.98 -4.13
C GLN A 19 -7.85 -18.95 -5.51
N ARG A 20 -8.60 -19.17 -6.60
CA ARG A 20 -8.07 -19.06 -7.97
C ARG A 20 -7.47 -17.69 -8.27
N ILE A 21 -8.07 -16.60 -7.75
CA ILE A 21 -7.53 -15.25 -7.87
C ILE A 21 -6.22 -15.09 -7.07
N ARG A 22 -6.13 -15.66 -5.87
CA ARG A 22 -4.87 -15.66 -5.10
C ARG A 22 -3.77 -16.43 -5.82
N ASP A 23 -4.09 -17.59 -6.40
CA ASP A 23 -3.15 -18.39 -7.17
C ASP A 23 -2.67 -17.60 -8.41
N LEU A 24 -3.59 -16.94 -9.14
CA LEU A 24 -3.26 -16.05 -10.25
C LEU A 24 -2.30 -14.91 -9.85
N ILE A 25 -2.56 -14.26 -8.71
CA ILE A 25 -1.70 -13.20 -8.16
C ILE A 25 -0.32 -13.78 -7.80
N SER A 26 -0.27 -14.95 -7.18
CA SER A 26 0.97 -15.64 -6.83
C SER A 26 1.81 -16.01 -8.05
N ASP A 27 1.16 -16.53 -9.11
CA ASP A 27 1.82 -16.91 -10.36
C ASP A 27 2.41 -15.68 -11.08
N ALA A 28 1.63 -14.59 -11.15
CA ALA A 28 2.12 -13.33 -11.70
C ALA A 28 3.27 -12.73 -10.87
N THR A 29 3.16 -12.77 -9.54
CA THR A 29 4.22 -12.31 -8.63
C THR A 29 5.51 -13.09 -8.83
N SER A 30 5.41 -14.42 -8.96
CA SER A 30 6.55 -15.30 -9.19
C SER A 30 7.22 -15.05 -10.54
N ALA A 31 6.42 -14.75 -11.57
CA ALA A 31 6.93 -14.47 -12.92
C ALA A 31 7.57 -13.08 -13.05
N ASP A 32 7.01 -12.08 -12.39
CA ASP A 32 7.39 -10.67 -12.57
C ASP A 32 8.35 -10.15 -11.48
N GLY A 33 8.42 -10.84 -10.34
CA GLY A 33 9.19 -10.40 -9.18
C GLY A 33 8.54 -9.26 -8.38
N VAL A 34 7.33 -8.84 -8.75
CA VAL A 34 6.53 -7.81 -8.08
C VAL A 34 5.09 -8.27 -7.97
N ALA A 35 4.45 -8.02 -6.82
CA ALA A 35 3.03 -8.31 -6.66
C ALA A 35 2.23 -7.39 -7.59
N PRO A 36 1.29 -7.92 -8.40
CA PRO A 36 0.55 -7.12 -9.38
C PRO A 36 -0.57 -6.27 -8.76
N VAL A 37 -0.87 -6.48 -7.47
CA VAL A 37 -1.92 -5.79 -6.71
C VAL A 37 -1.47 -5.60 -5.26
N GLY A 38 -2.01 -4.60 -4.57
CA GLY A 38 -1.74 -4.30 -3.17
C GLY A 38 -2.61 -5.09 -2.18
N ASP A 39 -2.30 -4.95 -0.89
CA ASP A 39 -2.99 -5.67 0.19
C ASP A 39 -4.49 -5.37 0.25
N GLN A 40 -4.91 -4.17 -0.14
CA GLN A 40 -6.33 -3.81 -0.19
C GLN A 40 -7.08 -4.78 -1.09
N VAL A 41 -6.58 -5.05 -2.29
CA VAL A 41 -7.22 -5.98 -3.23
C VAL A 41 -7.39 -7.37 -2.63
N LEU A 42 -6.42 -7.85 -1.86
CA LEU A 42 -6.48 -9.15 -1.19
C LEU A 42 -7.52 -9.18 -0.06
N ARG A 43 -7.62 -8.10 0.74
CA ARG A 43 -8.66 -7.95 1.77
C ARG A 43 -10.06 -7.91 1.16
N GLU A 44 -10.20 -7.24 0.02
CA GLU A 44 -11.49 -7.06 -0.66
C GLU A 44 -12.04 -8.34 -1.30
N LEU A 45 -11.23 -9.36 -1.57
CA LEU A 45 -11.72 -10.65 -2.11
C LEU A 45 -12.83 -11.27 -1.23
N GLY A 46 -12.80 -10.98 0.07
CA GLY A 46 -13.76 -11.48 1.04
C GLY A 46 -15.02 -10.62 1.20
N GLN A 47 -15.04 -9.42 0.63
CA GLN A 47 -15.95 -8.34 0.98
C GLN A 47 -16.82 -7.94 -0.21
N GLN A 48 -17.68 -6.93 -0.03
CA GLN A 48 -18.60 -6.42 -1.05
C GLN A 48 -18.48 -4.89 -1.20
N ARG A 49 -17.32 -4.33 -0.85
CA ARG A 49 -17.06 -2.87 -0.91
C ARG A 49 -16.50 -2.43 -2.26
N THR A 50 -15.96 -3.38 -3.04
CA THR A 50 -15.38 -3.16 -4.36
C THR A 50 -16.07 -4.04 -5.40
N ARG A 51 -15.81 -3.76 -6.69
CA ARG A 51 -16.31 -4.59 -7.79
C ARG A 51 -15.19 -5.49 -8.32
N HIS A 52 -15.55 -6.71 -8.70
CA HIS A 52 -14.61 -7.70 -9.19
C HIS A 52 -14.86 -7.96 -10.67
N LEU A 53 -13.86 -7.79 -11.52
CA LEU A 53 -13.93 -8.12 -12.94
C LEU A 53 -13.05 -9.33 -13.23
N VAL A 54 -13.63 -10.39 -13.78
CA VAL A 54 -12.90 -11.62 -14.10
C VAL A 54 -12.83 -11.84 -15.59
N ALA A 55 -11.66 -12.23 -16.08
CA ALA A 55 -11.47 -12.66 -17.45
C ALA A 55 -11.29 -14.19 -17.50
N LEU A 56 -12.19 -14.86 -18.22
CA LEU A 56 -12.14 -16.30 -18.46
C LEU A 56 -11.75 -16.56 -19.91
N GLN A 57 -10.88 -17.56 -20.12
CA GLN A 57 -10.59 -18.11 -21.45
C GLN A 57 -10.70 -19.63 -21.37
N ASP A 58 -11.64 -20.21 -22.12
CA ASP A 58 -11.93 -21.65 -22.07
C ASP A 58 -12.21 -22.18 -20.65
N GLY A 59 -12.91 -21.37 -19.84
CA GLY A 59 -13.24 -21.66 -18.44
C GLY A 59 -12.09 -21.47 -17.44
N ALA A 60 -10.87 -21.20 -17.90
CA ALA A 60 -9.74 -20.89 -17.04
C ALA A 60 -9.69 -19.40 -16.69
N LEU A 61 -9.44 -19.06 -15.42
CA LEU A 61 -9.21 -17.69 -14.98
C LEU A 61 -7.90 -17.16 -15.56
N ARG A 62 -7.98 -16.15 -16.42
CA ARG A 62 -6.83 -15.54 -17.11
C ARG A 62 -6.54 -14.12 -16.68
N GLY A 63 -7.48 -13.44 -16.03
CA GLY A 63 -7.28 -12.11 -15.50
C GLY A 63 -8.25 -11.77 -14.40
N TYR A 64 -7.84 -10.87 -13.52
CA TYR A 64 -8.64 -10.33 -12.45
C TYR A 64 -8.36 -8.84 -12.29
N LEU A 65 -9.41 -8.04 -12.17
CA LEU A 65 -9.34 -6.61 -11.84
C LEU A 65 -10.24 -6.31 -10.66
N ASN A 66 -9.70 -5.62 -9.67
CA ASN A 66 -10.48 -5.01 -8.61
C ASN A 66 -10.77 -3.55 -8.99
N LEU A 67 -12.00 -3.08 -8.78
CA LEU A 67 -12.37 -1.67 -8.91
C LEU A 67 -12.94 -1.18 -7.58
N ALA A 68 -12.15 -0.37 -6.89
CA ALA A 68 -12.61 0.40 -5.74
C ALA A 68 -13.39 1.64 -6.18
N PRO A 69 -14.54 1.94 -5.55
CA PRO A 69 -15.30 3.14 -5.85
C PRO A 69 -14.54 4.40 -5.45
N ALA A 70 -14.99 5.56 -5.93
CA ALA A 70 -14.53 6.85 -5.43
C ALA A 70 -14.82 6.98 -3.93
N GLY A 71 -13.90 7.60 -3.20
CA GLY A 71 -14.07 8.01 -1.81
C GLY A 71 -14.12 9.53 -1.67
N ASP A 72 -14.18 10.03 -0.44
CA ASP A 72 -14.13 11.47 -0.16
C ASP A 72 -12.78 12.05 -0.61
N GLY A 73 -12.78 12.72 -1.77
CA GLY A 73 -11.58 13.31 -2.37
C GLY A 73 -10.68 12.33 -3.15
N ALA A 74 -11.06 11.05 -3.24
CA ALA A 74 -10.29 10.02 -3.94
C ALA A 74 -11.04 9.54 -5.21
N PRO A 75 -10.39 9.52 -6.39
CA PRO A 75 -11.00 8.94 -7.59
C PRO A 75 -11.20 7.42 -7.45
N PRO A 76 -12.03 6.79 -8.29
CA PRO A 76 -12.08 5.34 -8.39
C PRO A 76 -10.70 4.77 -8.74
N MET A 77 -10.37 3.61 -8.21
CA MET A 77 -9.06 2.97 -8.43
C MET A 77 -9.25 1.54 -8.89
N ALA A 78 -8.48 1.14 -9.90
CA ALA A 78 -8.47 -0.21 -10.41
C ALA A 78 -7.06 -0.79 -10.40
N GLU A 79 -6.97 -2.04 -9.98
CA GLU A 79 -5.74 -2.83 -9.97
C GLU A 79 -6.00 -4.13 -10.72
N LEU A 80 -5.09 -4.51 -11.61
CA LEU A 80 -5.30 -5.57 -12.60
C LEU A 80 -4.11 -6.53 -12.64
N VAL A 81 -4.43 -7.82 -12.71
CA VAL A 81 -3.49 -8.87 -13.06
C VAL A 81 -3.99 -9.66 -14.26
N VAL A 82 -3.08 -9.96 -15.19
CA VAL A 82 -3.29 -10.94 -16.26
C VAL A 82 -2.26 -12.06 -16.10
N HIS A 83 -2.75 -13.29 -16.14
CA HIS A 83 -1.92 -14.50 -16.01
C HIS A 83 -0.75 -14.43 -17.01
N PRO A 84 0.50 -14.70 -16.60
CA PRO A 84 1.68 -14.62 -17.47
C PRO A 84 1.48 -15.24 -18.85
N ASP A 85 0.99 -16.47 -18.91
CA ASP A 85 0.75 -17.22 -20.16
C ASP A 85 -0.36 -16.66 -21.08
N ALA A 86 -1.20 -15.77 -20.55
CA ALA A 86 -2.33 -15.17 -21.27
C ALA A 86 -2.08 -13.71 -21.70
N ARG A 87 -0.88 -13.17 -21.40
CA ARG A 87 -0.51 -11.80 -21.76
C ARG A 87 -0.39 -11.62 -23.27
N ARG A 88 -0.42 -10.35 -23.70
CA ARG A 88 -0.30 -9.92 -25.11
C ARG A 88 -1.40 -10.44 -26.04
N ARG A 89 -2.56 -10.82 -25.48
CA ARG A 89 -3.77 -11.26 -26.20
C ARG A 89 -4.92 -10.24 -26.13
N GLY A 90 -4.66 -9.04 -25.61
CA GLY A 90 -5.66 -7.98 -25.46
C GLY A 90 -6.55 -8.08 -24.22
N ILE A 91 -6.40 -9.12 -23.38
CA ILE A 91 -7.18 -9.32 -22.14
C ILE A 91 -7.08 -8.10 -21.23
N GLY A 92 -5.87 -7.68 -20.85
CA GLY A 92 -5.68 -6.54 -19.95
C GLY A 92 -6.28 -5.25 -20.54
N SER A 93 -6.13 -5.02 -21.83
CA SER A 93 -6.73 -3.86 -22.51
C SER A 93 -8.26 -3.92 -22.51
N ALA A 94 -8.85 -5.10 -22.69
CA ALA A 94 -10.30 -5.29 -22.60
C ALA A 94 -10.79 -5.00 -21.18
N MET A 95 -10.10 -5.54 -20.16
CA MET A 95 -10.43 -5.32 -18.76
C MET A 95 -10.34 -3.85 -18.36
N ILE A 96 -9.28 -3.13 -18.76
CA ILE A 96 -9.13 -1.70 -18.48
C ILE A 96 -10.26 -0.90 -19.14
N ARG A 97 -10.59 -1.15 -20.42
CA ARG A 97 -11.72 -0.46 -21.07
C ARG A 97 -13.05 -0.74 -20.36
N THR A 98 -13.28 -1.98 -19.95
CA THR A 98 -14.47 -2.36 -19.18
C THR A 98 -14.51 -1.62 -17.84
N ALA A 99 -13.40 -1.55 -17.11
CA ALA A 99 -13.29 -0.79 -15.87
C ALA A 99 -13.55 0.71 -16.06
N LEU A 100 -12.94 1.34 -17.06
CA LEU A 100 -13.11 2.75 -17.37
C LEU A 100 -14.56 3.10 -17.74
N SER A 101 -15.29 2.18 -18.39
CA SER A 101 -16.72 2.42 -18.71
C SER A 101 -17.63 2.42 -17.48
N VAL A 102 -17.18 1.82 -16.36
CA VAL A 102 -17.92 1.75 -15.09
C VAL A 102 -17.46 2.81 -14.10
N GLY A 103 -16.14 2.97 -13.92
CA GLY A 103 -15.56 3.94 -12.98
C GLY A 103 -15.52 5.37 -13.52
N GLY A 104 -15.61 5.56 -14.84
CA GLY A 104 -15.54 6.87 -15.48
C GLY A 104 -14.11 7.34 -15.76
N PRO A 105 -13.96 8.54 -16.37
CA PRO A 105 -12.68 9.04 -16.88
C PRO A 105 -11.63 9.33 -15.79
N ASP A 106 -12.07 9.65 -14.56
CA ASP A 106 -11.17 9.93 -13.44
C ASP A 106 -10.58 8.66 -12.81
N THR A 107 -11.03 7.47 -13.22
CA THR A 107 -10.54 6.19 -12.70
C THR A 107 -9.03 6.08 -12.89
N ARG A 108 -8.33 5.72 -11.81
CA ARG A 108 -6.89 5.48 -11.81
C ARG A 108 -6.61 3.99 -11.96
N ILE A 109 -5.84 3.63 -12.98
CA ILE A 109 -5.39 2.26 -13.24
C ILE A 109 -3.99 2.10 -12.67
N TRP A 110 -3.86 1.41 -11.55
CA TRP A 110 -2.58 1.17 -10.89
C TRP A 110 -1.80 0.05 -11.56
N ALA A 111 -0.51 0.30 -11.77
CA ALA A 111 0.48 -0.65 -12.26
C ALA A 111 1.60 -0.76 -11.24
N HIS A 112 1.61 -1.87 -10.49
CA HIS A 112 2.64 -2.17 -9.52
C HIS A 112 3.97 -2.47 -10.23
N GLY A 113 5.01 -1.75 -9.80
CA GLY A 113 6.35 -1.73 -10.35
C GLY A 113 6.54 -1.18 -11.76
N ASP A 114 5.47 -0.59 -12.34
CA ASP A 114 5.50 0.02 -13.67
C ASP A 114 6.27 -0.81 -14.71
N LEU A 115 5.96 -2.10 -14.83
CA LEU A 115 6.70 -2.96 -15.74
C LEU A 115 6.49 -2.53 -17.20
N GLU A 116 7.44 -2.86 -18.10
CA GLU A 116 7.33 -2.53 -19.52
C GLU A 116 5.98 -2.96 -20.15
N PRO A 117 5.42 -4.15 -19.85
CA PRO A 117 4.09 -4.52 -20.33
C PRO A 117 2.96 -3.59 -19.86
N ALA A 118 3.06 -3.05 -18.64
CA ALA A 118 2.08 -2.10 -18.10
C ALA A 118 2.16 -0.77 -18.85
N ARG A 119 3.37 -0.19 -19.00
CA ARG A 119 3.61 1.01 -19.82
C ARG A 119 3.10 0.85 -21.26
N ALA A 120 3.40 -0.28 -21.90
CA ALA A 120 2.96 -0.55 -23.26
C ALA A 120 1.43 -0.64 -23.36
N THR A 121 0.77 -1.22 -22.36
CA THR A 121 -0.70 -1.30 -22.30
C THR A 121 -1.33 0.06 -22.06
N ALA A 122 -0.78 0.86 -21.15
CA ALA A 122 -1.21 2.23 -20.88
C ALA A 122 -1.09 3.10 -22.13
N ALA A 123 0.06 3.10 -22.79
CA ALA A 123 0.30 3.84 -24.03
C ALA A 123 -0.66 3.42 -25.15
N ALA A 124 -0.89 2.11 -25.32
CA ALA A 124 -1.83 1.59 -26.33
C ALA A 124 -3.30 1.99 -26.06
N LEU A 125 -3.62 2.38 -24.83
CA LEU A 125 -4.95 2.85 -24.42
C LEU A 125 -5.04 4.37 -24.29
N GLY A 126 -3.97 5.11 -24.60
CA GLY A 126 -3.93 6.57 -24.44
C GLY A 126 -4.00 7.01 -22.98
N LEU A 127 -3.45 6.22 -22.05
CA LEU A 127 -3.39 6.56 -20.64
C LEU A 127 -2.03 7.19 -20.30
N SER A 128 -2.05 8.22 -19.47
CA SER A 128 -0.87 8.91 -18.96
C SER A 128 -0.64 8.63 -17.48
N ALA A 129 0.62 8.55 -17.05
CA ALA A 129 0.97 8.49 -15.63
C ALA A 129 0.58 9.81 -14.94
N VAL A 130 -0.14 9.71 -13.82
CA VAL A 130 -0.64 10.88 -13.07
C VAL A 130 -0.22 10.90 -11.61
N ARG A 131 0.25 9.78 -11.08
CA ARG A 131 0.73 9.62 -9.70
C ARG A 131 1.73 8.48 -9.66
N GLU A 132 2.76 8.65 -8.85
CA GLU A 132 3.84 7.68 -8.67
C GLU A 132 4.03 7.43 -7.17
N LEU A 133 3.98 6.16 -6.78
CA LEU A 133 4.25 5.71 -5.42
C LEU A 133 5.59 4.99 -5.41
N LEU A 134 6.57 5.55 -4.70
CA LEU A 134 7.91 4.99 -4.62
C LEU A 134 7.94 3.93 -3.53
N GLN A 135 8.33 2.70 -3.90
CA GLN A 135 8.77 1.73 -2.91
C GLN A 135 10.25 1.95 -2.66
N MET A 136 10.58 2.28 -1.41
CA MET A 136 11.96 2.44 -0.99
C MET A 136 12.37 1.34 -0.01
N ARG A 137 13.64 0.93 -0.04
CA ARG A 137 14.16 -0.13 0.81
C ARG A 137 15.56 0.20 1.32
N ARG A 138 15.90 -0.35 2.48
CA ARG A 138 17.28 -0.41 3.00
C ARG A 138 17.49 -1.66 3.84
N SER A 139 18.75 -2.00 4.09
CA SER A 139 19.10 -2.98 5.11
C SER A 139 18.80 -2.46 6.52
N LEU A 140 18.34 -3.35 7.39
CA LEU A 140 18.21 -3.12 8.83
C LEU A 140 19.55 -3.18 9.56
N ALA A 141 20.64 -3.57 8.89
CA ALA A 141 21.99 -3.44 9.44
C ALA A 141 22.41 -1.97 9.54
N ASP A 142 23.33 -1.69 10.47
CA ASP A 142 24.00 -0.40 10.63
C ASP A 142 23.05 0.81 10.71
N LEU A 143 22.02 0.69 11.56
CA LEU A 143 21.08 1.77 11.82
C LEU A 143 21.73 2.92 12.61
N PRO A 144 21.50 4.20 12.22
CA PRO A 144 21.80 5.33 13.08
C PRO A 144 21.03 5.26 14.41
N THR A 145 21.61 5.78 15.49
CA THR A 145 20.87 5.93 16.75
C THR A 145 19.71 6.91 16.60
N ALA A 146 18.54 6.58 17.14
CA ALA A 146 17.42 7.50 17.19
C ALA A 146 17.78 8.74 18.04
N PRO A 147 17.68 9.97 17.50
CA PRO A 147 18.01 11.16 18.27
C PRO A 147 16.94 11.40 19.36
N PRO A 148 17.33 11.89 20.55
CA PRO A 148 16.35 12.39 21.51
C PRO A 148 15.62 13.60 20.92
N VAL A 149 14.38 13.80 21.34
CA VAL A 149 13.57 14.98 20.98
C VAL A 149 13.11 15.64 22.27
N ASP A 150 13.52 16.89 22.49
CA ASP A 150 13.23 17.61 23.74
C ASP A 150 11.71 17.75 23.98
N GLY A 151 11.30 17.47 25.22
CA GLY A 151 9.90 17.54 25.66
C GLY A 151 8.99 16.45 25.09
N VAL A 152 9.56 15.32 24.65
CA VAL A 152 8.82 14.22 24.04
C VAL A 152 9.09 12.91 24.76
N ARG A 153 8.00 12.24 25.16
CA ARG A 153 8.02 10.87 25.69
C ARG A 153 7.51 9.89 24.64
N PHE A 154 8.31 8.87 24.35
CA PHE A 154 7.91 7.76 23.48
C PHE A 154 7.29 6.62 24.30
N ALA A 155 6.29 5.95 23.75
CA ALA A 155 5.70 4.72 24.29
C ALA A 155 5.17 3.84 23.13
N THR A 156 4.90 2.57 23.41
CA THR A 156 4.15 1.71 22.48
C THR A 156 2.65 1.93 22.67
N TYR A 157 1.89 1.59 21.63
CA TYR A 157 0.43 1.63 21.59
C TYR A 157 -0.15 0.72 22.67
N ALA A 158 -1.02 1.28 23.50
CA ALA A 158 -1.55 0.59 24.68
C ALA A 158 -2.90 -0.11 24.43
N GLY A 159 -3.54 0.13 23.29
CA GLY A 159 -4.86 -0.41 22.96
C GLY A 159 -5.85 0.65 22.47
N PRO A 160 -7.11 0.26 22.22
CA PRO A 160 -8.11 1.11 21.55
C PRO A 160 -8.36 2.48 22.20
N GLN A 161 -7.96 2.68 23.46
CA GLN A 161 -7.99 4.00 24.10
C GLN A 161 -7.09 5.04 23.43
N ASP A 162 -6.05 4.63 22.69
CA ASP A 162 -5.17 5.53 21.94
C ASP A 162 -5.73 5.87 20.54
N ASP A 163 -6.71 5.12 20.04
CA ASP A 163 -7.22 5.21 18.66
C ASP A 163 -7.68 6.63 18.31
N ALA A 164 -8.37 7.32 19.23
CA ALA A 164 -8.88 8.67 18.97
C ALA A 164 -7.76 9.68 18.68
N GLU A 165 -6.66 9.62 19.44
CA GLU A 165 -5.50 10.49 19.22
C GLU A 165 -4.70 10.07 17.99
N VAL A 166 -4.55 8.76 17.75
CA VAL A 166 -3.91 8.23 16.54
C VAL A 166 -4.66 8.70 15.29
N LEU A 167 -5.98 8.56 15.25
CA LEU A 167 -6.82 9.00 14.13
C LEU A 167 -6.73 10.52 13.93
N ARG A 168 -6.74 11.30 15.01
CA ARG A 168 -6.58 12.76 14.94
C ARG A 168 -5.26 13.14 14.28
N VAL A 169 -4.15 12.56 14.73
CA VAL A 169 -2.81 12.83 14.16
C VAL A 169 -2.70 12.32 12.73
N ASN A 170 -3.23 11.13 12.43
CA ASN A 170 -3.24 10.55 11.10
C ASN A 170 -3.97 11.46 10.11
N ASN A 171 -5.20 11.83 10.43
CA ASN A 171 -6.03 12.66 9.56
C ASN A 171 -5.48 14.09 9.41
N ALA A 172 -4.75 14.61 10.40
CA ALA A 172 -4.02 15.86 10.25
C ALA A 172 -2.81 15.72 9.32
N ALA A 173 -1.96 14.71 9.53
CA ALA A 173 -0.73 14.48 8.78
C ALA A 173 -0.99 14.13 7.30
N PHE A 174 -2.08 13.40 7.04
CA PHE A 174 -2.48 12.89 5.73
C PHE A 174 -3.76 13.55 5.21
N SER A 175 -4.11 14.75 5.70
CA SER A 175 -5.32 15.49 5.29
C SER A 175 -5.45 15.73 3.77
N TRP A 176 -4.32 15.71 3.05
CA TRP A 176 -4.24 15.85 1.60
C TRP A 176 -4.23 14.50 0.86
N HIS A 177 -4.04 13.39 1.56
CA HIS A 177 -3.83 12.08 0.96
C HIS A 177 -5.17 11.36 0.74
N PRO A 178 -5.49 10.89 -0.48
CA PRO A 178 -6.79 10.34 -0.81
C PRO A 178 -7.14 9.05 -0.04
N GLU A 179 -6.16 8.18 0.22
CA GLU A 179 -6.39 6.87 0.86
C GLU A 179 -6.06 6.81 2.37
N GLN A 180 -5.15 7.66 2.84
CA GLN A 180 -4.66 7.65 4.21
C GLN A 180 -5.35 8.72 5.07
N GLY A 181 -5.84 9.79 4.44
CA GLY A 181 -6.63 10.82 5.12
C GLY A 181 -8.05 10.33 5.38
N GLY A 182 -8.68 10.87 6.43
CA GLY A 182 -10.09 10.63 6.74
C GLY A 182 -10.41 9.27 7.37
N TRP A 183 -9.40 8.54 7.86
CA TRP A 183 -9.62 7.27 8.57
C TRP A 183 -10.57 7.44 9.75
N THR A 184 -11.42 6.43 9.93
CA THR A 184 -12.42 6.30 10.97
C THR A 184 -12.03 5.27 12.03
N GLU A 185 -12.84 5.14 13.08
CA GLU A 185 -12.69 4.06 14.07
C GLU A 185 -12.77 2.67 13.43
N ALA A 186 -13.57 2.51 12.37
CA ALA A 186 -13.65 1.24 11.65
C ALA A 186 -12.35 0.92 10.88
N ASP A 187 -11.70 1.94 10.30
CA ASP A 187 -10.46 1.77 9.54
C ASP A 187 -9.30 1.32 10.42
N ILE A 188 -9.14 1.93 11.60
CA ILE A 188 -8.10 1.52 12.54
C ILE A 188 -8.42 0.16 13.17
N ALA A 189 -9.70 -0.13 13.47
CA ALA A 189 -10.10 -1.44 13.96
C ALA A 189 -9.81 -2.56 12.95
N GLU A 190 -10.14 -2.37 11.66
CA GLU A 190 -9.85 -3.34 10.60
C GLU A 190 -8.35 -3.67 10.55
N ARG A 191 -7.47 -2.65 10.66
CA ARG A 191 -6.01 -2.84 10.63
C ARG A 191 -5.46 -3.46 11.91
N ARG A 192 -6.10 -3.25 13.06
CA ARG A 192 -5.74 -3.93 14.32
C ARG A 192 -6.16 -5.40 14.35
N ASP A 193 -7.20 -5.76 13.62
CA ASP A 193 -7.70 -7.13 13.53
C ASP A 193 -6.91 -7.98 12.52
N GLU A 194 -5.98 -7.36 11.79
CA GLU A 194 -5.06 -8.06 10.89
C GLU A 194 -4.07 -8.94 11.65
N GLN A 195 -3.74 -10.11 11.07
CA GLN A 195 -2.83 -11.08 11.71
C GLN A 195 -1.41 -10.54 11.93
N TRP A 196 -0.97 -9.59 11.10
CA TRP A 196 0.36 -8.98 11.19
C TRP A 196 0.41 -7.86 12.23
N PHE A 197 -0.72 -7.43 12.79
CA PHE A 197 -0.74 -6.35 13.78
C PHE A 197 -0.01 -6.75 15.06
N ASP A 198 0.89 -5.88 15.50
CA ASP A 198 1.59 -6.01 16.77
C ASP A 198 1.62 -4.66 17.49
N PRO A 199 1.00 -4.53 18.68
CA PRO A 199 1.00 -3.29 19.44
C PRO A 199 2.42 -2.86 19.87
N ASP A 200 3.35 -3.80 20.04
CA ASP A 200 4.75 -3.49 20.38
C ASP A 200 5.53 -2.92 19.17
N GLY A 201 4.99 -3.10 17.96
CA GLY A 201 5.48 -2.49 16.72
C GLY A 201 4.82 -1.15 16.38
N PHE A 202 4.00 -0.60 17.27
CA PHE A 202 3.28 0.67 17.06
C PHE A 202 3.71 1.70 18.10
N PHE A 203 4.57 2.64 17.69
CA PHE A 203 5.20 3.64 18.55
C PHE A 203 4.47 4.97 18.50
N LEU A 204 4.29 5.58 19.67
CA LEU A 204 3.60 6.84 19.89
C LEU A 204 4.55 7.86 20.54
N ALA A 205 4.54 9.10 20.04
CA ALA A 205 5.30 10.22 20.60
C ALA A 205 4.33 11.20 21.27
N PHE A 206 4.45 11.34 22.58
CA PHE A 206 3.62 12.23 23.39
C PHE A 206 4.38 13.47 23.82
N ASP A 207 3.69 14.60 23.84
CA ASP A 207 4.16 15.82 24.48
C ASP A 207 4.23 15.62 26.00
N GLU A 208 5.37 15.90 26.64
CA GLU A 208 5.55 15.64 28.07
C GLU A 208 4.67 16.52 28.96
N ASP A 209 4.45 17.77 28.56
CA ASP A 209 3.71 18.75 29.36
C ASP A 209 2.20 18.55 29.24
N SER A 210 1.69 18.37 28.01
CA SER A 210 0.24 18.28 27.76
C SER A 210 -0.29 16.86 27.67
N GLY A 211 0.58 15.86 27.49
CA GLY A 211 0.20 14.47 27.26
C GLY A 211 -0.43 14.20 25.88
N ARG A 212 -0.48 15.19 24.99
CA ARG A 212 -1.08 15.04 23.65
C ARG A 212 -0.20 14.22 22.72
N LEU A 213 -0.81 13.47 21.81
CA LEU A 213 -0.08 12.75 20.76
C LEU A 213 0.45 13.73 19.71
N LEU A 214 1.75 13.66 19.45
CA LEU A 214 2.46 14.51 18.49
C LEU A 214 2.80 13.77 17.18
N GLY A 215 2.86 12.45 17.23
CA GLY A 215 3.23 11.63 16.09
C GLY A 215 3.24 10.15 16.45
N PHE A 216 3.33 9.31 15.44
CA PHE A 216 3.43 7.87 15.61
C PHE A 216 4.21 7.22 14.47
N HIS A 217 4.68 6.00 14.71
CA HIS A 217 5.21 5.10 13.70
C HIS A 217 4.66 3.70 13.95
N TRP A 218 3.88 3.21 13.00
CA TRP A 218 3.39 1.85 12.96
C TRP A 218 4.28 1.04 12.02
N THR A 219 4.85 -0.05 12.53
CA THR A 219 5.66 -1.01 11.76
C THR A 219 4.86 -2.26 11.41
N LYS A 220 5.26 -2.95 10.34
CA LYS A 220 4.70 -4.23 9.93
C LYS A 220 5.83 -5.21 9.62
N VAL A 221 5.62 -6.50 9.91
CA VAL A 221 6.54 -7.58 9.54
C VAL A 221 5.89 -8.43 8.46
N HIS A 222 6.53 -8.53 7.29
CA HIS A 222 6.05 -9.35 6.17
C HIS A 222 6.56 -10.79 6.24
N SER A 223 7.81 -10.96 6.66
CA SER A 223 8.49 -12.26 6.70
C SER A 223 9.62 -12.26 7.73
N ALA A 224 10.33 -13.38 7.84
CA ALA A 224 11.50 -13.49 8.71
C ALA A 224 12.65 -12.51 8.35
N THR A 225 12.65 -11.92 7.16
CA THR A 225 13.74 -11.06 6.66
C THR A 225 13.26 -9.73 6.09
N LEU A 226 11.96 -9.40 6.22
CA LEU A 226 11.41 -8.15 5.68
C LEU A 226 10.43 -7.50 6.64
N GLY A 227 10.78 -6.28 7.06
CA GLY A 227 9.89 -5.35 7.76
C GLY A 227 9.41 -4.22 6.86
N GLU A 228 8.47 -3.44 7.36
CA GLU A 228 7.91 -2.28 6.68
C GLU A 228 7.70 -1.12 7.67
N VAL A 229 8.08 0.08 7.25
CA VAL A 229 7.57 1.34 7.82
C VAL A 229 6.15 1.53 7.28
N TYR A 230 5.16 0.99 8.00
CA TYR A 230 3.80 0.90 7.50
C TYR A 230 3.14 2.29 7.46
N VAL A 231 3.12 3.01 8.59
CA VAL A 231 2.63 4.41 8.62
C VAL A 231 3.48 5.24 9.57
N VAL A 232 3.95 6.40 9.11
CA VAL A 232 4.56 7.43 9.95
C VAL A 232 3.77 8.71 9.80
N GLY A 233 3.14 9.14 10.89
CA GLY A 233 2.37 10.38 10.96
C GLY A 233 2.96 11.33 11.99
N VAL A 234 3.09 12.62 11.65
CA VAL A 234 3.46 13.67 12.60
C VAL A 234 2.42 14.78 12.51
N ASP A 235 1.89 15.16 13.67
CA ASP A 235 0.91 16.24 13.77
C ASP A 235 1.47 17.51 13.15
N THR A 236 0.64 18.21 12.37
CA THR A 236 1.04 19.45 11.67
C THR A 236 1.63 20.50 12.62
N ALA A 237 1.14 20.59 13.87
CA ALA A 237 1.65 21.52 14.88
C ALA A 237 3.01 21.09 15.48
N ALA A 238 3.41 19.84 15.28
CA ALA A 238 4.66 19.27 15.79
C ALA A 238 5.74 19.09 14.71
N GLN A 239 5.43 19.43 13.45
CA GLN A 239 6.39 19.35 12.35
C GLN A 239 7.60 20.25 12.58
N GLY A 240 8.75 19.86 12.01
CA GLY A 240 10.01 20.58 12.17
C GLY A 240 10.76 20.29 13.48
N ARG A 241 10.18 19.54 14.43
CA ARG A 241 10.84 19.12 15.69
C ARG A 241 11.78 17.90 15.55
N GLY A 242 11.93 17.34 14.35
CA GLY A 242 12.72 16.12 14.13
C GLY A 242 12.00 14.80 14.47
N LEU A 243 10.73 14.87 14.91
CA LEU A 243 9.91 13.72 15.30
C LEU A 243 9.84 12.62 14.24
N GLY A 244 9.63 12.97 12.97
CA GLY A 244 9.53 11.97 11.89
C GLY A 244 10.77 11.09 11.82
N GLY A 245 11.97 11.68 11.85
CA GLY A 245 13.22 10.94 11.83
C GLY A 245 13.44 10.08 13.08
N ALA A 246 13.11 10.61 14.26
CA ALA A 246 13.20 9.87 15.53
C ALA A 246 12.25 8.67 15.56
N LEU A 247 10.98 8.89 15.23
CA LEU A 247 9.95 7.84 15.16
C LEU A 247 10.31 6.75 14.14
N THR A 248 10.75 7.15 12.93
CA THR A 248 11.22 6.18 11.93
C THR A 248 12.35 5.33 12.52
N LEU A 249 13.40 5.94 13.06
CA LEU A 249 14.54 5.19 13.62
C LEU A 249 14.14 4.29 14.80
N ILE A 250 13.25 4.71 15.69
CA ILE A 250 12.74 3.86 16.79
C ILE A 250 12.12 2.57 16.22
N GLY A 251 11.23 2.70 15.23
CA GLY A 251 10.62 1.52 14.61
C GLY A 251 11.59 0.71 13.76
N LEU A 252 12.61 1.32 13.17
CA LEU A 252 13.68 0.56 12.49
C LEU A 252 14.48 -0.29 13.48
N HIS A 253 14.85 0.26 14.65
CA HIS A 253 15.53 -0.51 15.69
C HIS A 253 14.66 -1.65 16.20
N HIS A 254 13.35 -1.43 16.39
CA HIS A 254 12.41 -2.50 16.71
C HIS A 254 12.41 -3.62 15.66
N LEU A 255 12.32 -3.28 14.37
CA LEU A 255 12.37 -4.26 13.29
C LEU A 255 13.72 -4.99 13.23
N ALA A 256 14.83 -4.28 13.44
CA ALA A 256 16.17 -4.86 13.48
C ALA A 256 16.29 -5.88 14.61
N ASP A 257 15.88 -5.52 15.83
CA ASP A 257 15.91 -6.40 17.00
C ASP A 257 15.10 -7.69 16.76
N ARG A 258 13.96 -7.57 16.08
CA ARG A 258 13.11 -8.73 15.76
C ARG A 258 13.69 -9.60 14.66
N LEU A 259 14.12 -9.02 13.55
CA LEU A 259 14.42 -9.78 12.33
C LEU A 259 15.88 -10.25 12.27
N LEU A 260 16.83 -9.44 12.77
CA LEU A 260 18.25 -9.80 12.78
C LEU A 260 18.61 -10.79 13.89
N SER A 261 17.75 -10.98 14.90
CA SER A 261 17.95 -11.97 15.97
C SER A 261 18.12 -13.41 15.45
N SER A 262 17.60 -13.68 14.24
CA SER A 262 17.69 -14.97 13.56
C SER A 262 19.04 -15.22 12.87
N GLY A 263 19.91 -14.21 12.79
CA GLY A 263 21.22 -14.30 12.12
C GLY A 263 21.18 -14.16 10.59
N HIS A 264 20.01 -13.87 10.02
CA HIS A 264 19.87 -13.56 8.59
C HIS A 264 19.98 -12.05 8.36
N ASP A 265 20.45 -11.67 7.17
CA ASP A 265 20.27 -10.30 6.68
C ASP A 265 18.76 -10.02 6.55
N ALA A 266 18.35 -8.86 7.05
CA ALA A 266 16.98 -8.40 6.96
C ALA A 266 16.92 -6.97 6.45
N ASP A 267 15.85 -6.67 5.72
CA ASP A 267 15.59 -5.37 5.14
C ASP A 267 14.30 -4.76 5.68
N VAL A 268 14.15 -3.47 5.45
CA VAL A 268 12.92 -2.72 5.68
C VAL A 268 12.53 -1.97 4.41
N MET A 269 11.24 -2.04 4.07
CA MET A 269 10.65 -1.27 2.98
C MET A 269 9.68 -0.20 3.46
N LEU A 270 9.30 0.70 2.57
CA LEU A 270 8.24 1.69 2.76
C LEU A 270 7.67 2.11 1.41
N TYR A 271 6.47 2.67 1.43
CA TYR A 271 5.86 3.36 0.31
C TYR A 271 5.76 4.85 0.60
N VAL A 272 6.05 5.69 -0.39
CA VAL A 272 5.95 7.15 -0.27
C VAL A 272 5.60 7.79 -1.61
N GLU A 273 4.68 8.75 -1.61
CA GLU A 273 4.36 9.53 -2.81
C GLU A 273 5.62 10.20 -3.37
N ALA A 274 5.83 10.09 -4.68
CA ALA A 274 7.01 10.64 -5.35
C ALA A 274 7.10 12.17 -5.21
N ASP A 275 5.95 12.85 -5.15
CA ASP A 275 5.86 14.31 -4.98
C ASP A 275 6.01 14.77 -3.51
N ASN A 276 5.98 13.86 -2.54
CA ASN A 276 6.30 14.14 -1.13
C ASN A 276 7.82 14.23 -0.94
N THR A 277 8.41 15.26 -1.56
CA THR A 277 9.86 15.50 -1.60
C THR A 277 10.49 15.59 -0.20
N ALA A 278 9.74 16.06 0.81
CA ALA A 278 10.21 16.15 2.19
C ALA A 278 10.39 14.76 2.83
N ALA A 279 9.42 13.86 2.66
CA ALA A 279 9.50 12.49 3.14
C ALA A 279 10.58 11.71 2.37
N VAL A 280 10.59 11.78 1.03
CA VAL A 280 11.61 11.14 0.19
C VAL A 280 13.03 11.56 0.59
N LYS A 281 13.25 12.87 0.84
CA LYS A 281 14.54 13.37 1.31
C LYS A 281 14.90 12.82 2.69
N THR A 282 13.92 12.67 3.58
CA THR A 282 14.13 12.10 4.92
C THR A 282 14.53 10.63 4.84
N TYR A 283 13.82 9.83 4.06
CA TYR A 283 14.14 8.42 3.86
C TYR A 283 15.49 8.21 3.17
N ARG A 284 15.83 9.01 2.15
CA ARG A 284 17.17 8.97 1.53
C ARG A 284 18.29 9.27 2.52
N ARG A 285 18.12 10.26 3.41
CA ARG A 285 19.11 10.54 4.48
C ARG A 285 19.25 9.37 5.47
N LEU A 286 18.19 8.60 5.65
CA LEU A 286 18.19 7.39 6.46
C LEU A 286 18.68 6.15 5.68
N GLY A 287 19.22 6.31 4.47
CA GLY A 287 19.82 5.23 3.69
C GLY A 287 18.82 4.41 2.86
N PHE A 288 17.57 4.85 2.73
CA PHE A 288 16.62 4.22 1.81
C PHE A 288 16.91 4.58 0.36
N GLU A 289 16.84 3.57 -0.50
CA GLU A 289 16.95 3.68 -1.94
C GLU A 289 15.62 3.31 -2.60
N VAL A 290 15.29 3.93 -3.73
CA VAL A 290 14.11 3.55 -4.52
C VAL A 290 14.41 2.22 -5.19
N VAL A 291 13.61 1.20 -4.91
CA VAL A 291 13.76 -0.15 -5.50
C VAL A 291 12.66 -0.47 -6.49
N ASN A 292 11.50 0.18 -6.36
CA ASN A 292 10.38 0.00 -7.26
C ASN A 292 9.54 1.28 -7.33
N THR A 293 8.70 1.41 -8.36
CA THR A 293 7.75 2.53 -8.49
C THR A 293 6.43 2.00 -9.03
N ASP A 294 5.37 2.20 -8.26
CA ASP A 294 4.01 1.90 -8.69
C ASP A 294 3.42 3.16 -9.32
N VAL A 295 2.70 3.00 -10.43
CA VAL A 295 2.21 4.13 -11.22
C VAL A 295 0.71 4.04 -11.37
N ALA A 296 0.03 5.14 -11.10
CA ALA A 296 -1.38 5.30 -11.41
C ALA A 296 -1.52 5.97 -12.78
N TYR A 297 -2.18 5.27 -13.71
CA TYR A 297 -2.49 5.75 -15.05
C TYR A 297 -3.93 6.28 -15.13
N ALA A 298 -4.18 7.29 -15.96
CA ALA A 298 -5.53 7.79 -16.20
C ALA A 298 -5.71 8.24 -17.64
N VAL A 299 -6.98 8.38 -18.06
CA VAL A 299 -7.32 8.95 -19.36
C VAL A 299 -6.88 10.42 -19.37
N GLU A 300 -6.21 10.86 -20.43
CA GLU A 300 -5.92 12.29 -20.63
C GLU A 300 -7.24 13.06 -20.78
N GLY A 301 -7.38 14.13 -20.00
CA GLY A 301 -8.54 15.04 -20.05
C GLY A 301 -8.55 15.95 -21.27
#